data_AF-A0A8T5W4Z7-F1
#
_entry.id   AF-A0A8T5W4Z7-F1
#
_cell.length_a   1.000
_cell.length_b   1.000
_cell.length_c   1.000
_cell.angle_alpha   90.00
_cell.angle_beta   90.00
_cell.angle_gamma   90.00
#
_symmetry.space_group_name_H-M   'P 1'
#
loop_
_entity.id
_entity.type
_entity.pdbx_description
1 polymer ?
#
loop_
_entity_poly.entity_id
_entity_poly.type
_entity_poly.pdbx_seq_one_letter_code
_entity_poly.pdbx_strand_id
1 'polypeptide(L)'
;MEAKPPLKPDAEGKYNLAIKHAKQKLKEMDVADICQRSKASYSQKEGFLLPYLNYTLRIDPQNFAVFSTDPKKIIDPALEVLILHYLRDARTTEPTDKWVSYRELHSGGFYYAVFRARTEIPLIKRLGSRPELFKKAACSLGGELAQYGDLAFKIPTFPRLPLIYILWTEDEEFPAKASVLFDSSAGNHLHIEDLAYLGETVTRELIKSV
;
A
#
# COMPACT_ATOMS: atom_id res chain seq x y z
N MET A 1 8.30 -24.81 4.20
CA MET A 1 9.07 -23.73 3.54
C MET A 1 8.62 -23.68 2.09
N GLU A 2 7.60 -22.89 1.76
CA GLU A 2 7.24 -22.67 0.35
C GLU A 2 8.16 -21.57 -0.18
N ALA A 3 9.09 -21.95 -1.05
CA ALA A 3 9.92 -21.01 -1.80
C ALA A 3 9.00 -20.18 -2.71
N LYS A 4 9.08 -18.85 -2.58
CA LYS A 4 8.41 -17.90 -3.46
C LYS A 4 8.79 -18.26 -4.90
N PRO A 5 7.83 -18.46 -5.83
CA PRO A 5 8.17 -18.76 -7.21
C PRO A 5 9.05 -17.63 -7.76
N PRO A 6 10.12 -17.95 -8.51
CA PRO A 6 11.01 -16.92 -9.06
C PRO A 6 10.20 -15.98 -9.96
N LEU A 7 10.45 -14.68 -9.82
CA LEU A 7 9.91 -13.68 -10.74
C LEU A 7 10.36 -14.04 -12.16
N LYS A 8 9.47 -13.88 -13.15
CA LYS A 8 9.84 -14.07 -14.56
C LYS A 8 11.02 -13.14 -14.90
N PRO A 9 12.04 -13.57 -15.66
CA PRO A 9 13.26 -12.78 -15.92
C PRO A 9 13.02 -11.39 -16.52
N ASP A 10 11.89 -11.19 -17.21
CA ASP A 10 11.48 -9.92 -17.80
C ASP A 10 10.94 -8.90 -16.79
N ALA A 11 10.44 -9.36 -15.64
CA ALA A 11 9.89 -8.52 -14.58
C ALA A 11 11.00 -7.91 -13.72
N GLU A 12 12.05 -8.67 -13.42
CA GLU A 12 13.19 -8.20 -12.61
C GLU A 12 13.94 -7.05 -13.31
N GLY A 13 14.15 -7.15 -14.63
CA GLY A 13 14.72 -6.07 -15.43
C GLY A 13 13.85 -4.80 -15.44
N LYS A 14 12.52 -4.94 -15.48
CA LYS A 14 11.58 -3.79 -15.45
C LYS A 14 11.60 -3.08 -14.10
N TYR A 15 11.57 -3.81 -12.99
CA TYR A 15 11.64 -3.21 -11.65
C TYR A 15 12.97 -2.50 -11.41
N ASN A 16 14.10 -3.11 -11.81
CA ASN A 16 15.41 -2.50 -11.68
C ASN A 16 15.51 -1.17 -12.45
N LEU A 17 14.90 -1.08 -13.64
CA LEU A 17 14.84 0.16 -14.41
C LEU A 17 13.97 1.22 -13.72
N ALA A 18 12.79 0.85 -13.23
CA ALA A 18 11.90 1.74 -12.51
C ALA A 18 12.53 2.28 -11.21
N ILE A 19 13.16 1.41 -10.42
CA ILE A 19 13.94 1.78 -9.23
C ILE A 19 15.04 2.77 -9.62
N LYS A 20 15.84 2.45 -10.65
CA LYS A 20 16.92 3.33 -11.10
C LYS A 20 16.41 4.73 -11.47
N HIS A 21 15.33 4.82 -12.24
CA HIS A 21 14.74 6.10 -12.63
C HIS A 21 14.18 6.88 -11.44
N ALA A 22 13.46 6.22 -10.53
CA ALA A 22 12.94 6.86 -9.33
C ALA A 22 14.07 7.41 -8.44
N LYS A 23 15.12 6.62 -8.22
CA LYS A 23 16.31 7.04 -7.45
C LYS A 23 17.03 8.22 -8.11
N GLN A 24 17.17 8.24 -9.43
CA GLN A 24 17.79 9.37 -10.14
C GLN A 24 16.99 10.66 -9.93
N LYS A 25 15.66 10.59 -10.07
CA LYS A 25 14.78 11.75 -9.85
C LYS A 25 14.85 12.24 -8.40
N LEU A 26 14.78 11.33 -7.42
CA LEU A 26 14.86 11.69 -6.00
C LEU A 26 16.18 12.39 -5.62
N LYS A 27 17.30 12.04 -6.25
CA LYS A 27 18.59 12.72 -6.03
C LYS A 27 18.62 14.17 -6.48
N GLU A 28 17.73 14.55 -7.40
CA GLU A 28 17.61 15.92 -7.92
C GLU A 28 16.68 16.79 -7.04
N MET A 29 16.03 16.20 -6.04
CA MET A 29 15.01 16.86 -5.22
C MET A 29 15.58 17.33 -3.88
N ASP A 30 14.99 18.40 -3.34
CA ASP A 30 15.32 18.89 -2.01
C ASP A 30 14.81 17.94 -0.91
N VAL A 31 15.64 17.69 0.10
CA VAL A 31 15.33 16.78 1.21
C VAL A 31 14.13 17.28 2.02
N ALA A 32 14.04 18.59 2.29
CA ALA A 32 12.93 19.14 3.05
C ALA A 32 11.61 19.06 2.26
N ASP A 33 11.65 19.27 0.94
CA ASP A 33 10.49 19.08 0.06
C ASP A 33 10.02 17.61 0.01
N ILE A 34 10.94 16.64 -0.08
CA ILE A 34 10.60 15.22 0.03
C ILE A 34 9.89 14.94 1.36
N CYS A 35 10.47 15.40 2.48
CA CYS A 35 9.90 15.21 3.81
C CYS A 35 8.51 15.84 3.96
N GLN A 36 8.34 17.09 3.52
CA GLN A 36 7.09 17.83 3.64
C GLN A 36 5.95 17.12 2.87
N ARG A 37 6.23 16.70 1.64
CA ARG A 37 5.25 16.07 0.77
C ARG A 37 4.94 14.63 1.14
N SER A 38 5.92 13.84 1.55
CA SER A 38 5.70 12.43 1.90
C SER A 38 5.29 12.22 3.36
N LYS A 39 5.48 13.23 4.22
CA LYS A 39 5.48 13.14 5.71
C LYS A 39 6.57 12.22 6.27
N ALA A 40 7.60 11.90 5.49
CA ALA A 40 8.80 11.28 6.04
C ALA A 40 9.57 12.28 6.91
N SER A 41 10.21 11.80 7.97
CA SER A 41 11.23 12.57 8.68
C SER A 41 12.62 12.27 8.12
N TYR A 42 13.60 13.13 8.40
CA TYR A 42 14.98 12.95 7.93
C TYR A 42 15.97 13.18 9.07
N SER A 43 17.00 12.35 9.15
CA SER A 43 18.18 12.62 9.96
C SER A 43 19.45 12.23 9.20
N GLN A 44 20.56 12.92 9.51
CA GLN A 44 21.86 12.62 8.88
C GLN A 44 22.36 11.20 9.20
N LYS A 45 21.93 10.61 10.32
CA LYS A 45 22.36 9.28 10.76
C LYS A 45 21.52 8.17 10.13
N GLU A 46 20.19 8.31 10.15
CA GLU A 46 19.27 7.24 9.76
C GLU A 46 18.81 7.35 8.29
N GLY A 47 18.92 8.53 7.68
CA GLY A 47 18.32 8.84 6.39
C GLY A 47 16.85 9.28 6.53
N PHE A 48 16.03 8.93 5.54
CA PHE A 48 14.59 9.17 5.62
C PHE A 48 13.91 8.07 6.44
N LEU A 49 12.95 8.47 7.28
CA LEU A 49 12.10 7.58 8.04
C LEU A 49 10.65 7.83 7.62
N LEU A 50 10.03 6.84 6.98
CA LEU A 50 8.68 6.91 6.45
C LEU A 50 7.79 5.88 7.17
N PRO A 51 6.75 6.30 7.90
CA PRO A 51 5.77 5.38 8.46
C PRO A 51 5.09 4.55 7.37
N TYR A 52 4.95 3.24 7.60
CA TYR A 52 4.25 2.33 6.70
C TYR A 52 3.65 1.14 7.47
N LEU A 53 2.33 0.99 7.42
CA LEU A 53 1.60 0.02 8.23
C LEU A 53 1.96 0.21 9.73
N ASN A 54 2.25 -0.88 10.44
CA ASN A 54 2.67 -0.85 11.84
C ASN A 54 4.19 -0.71 12.04
N TYR A 55 4.95 -0.39 11.00
CA TYR A 55 6.40 -0.25 11.08
C TYR A 55 6.89 1.00 10.34
N THR A 56 8.21 1.21 10.35
CA THR A 56 8.84 2.34 9.67
C THR A 56 9.77 1.83 8.60
N LEU A 57 9.79 2.53 7.47
CA LEU A 57 10.76 2.34 6.40
C LEU A 57 11.93 3.29 6.62
N ARG A 58 13.15 2.77 6.55
CA ARG A 58 14.39 3.55 6.53
C ARG A 58 14.91 3.59 5.11
N ILE A 59 15.08 4.78 4.55
CA ILE A 59 15.57 4.98 3.20
C ILE A 59 16.92 5.69 3.24
N ASP A 60 17.92 5.07 2.63
CA ASP A 60 19.28 5.61 2.57
C ASP A 60 19.31 6.95 1.82
N PRO A 61 19.95 8.00 2.37
CA PRO A 61 19.89 9.33 1.78
C PRO A 61 20.78 9.50 0.55
N GLN A 62 21.75 8.60 0.31
CA GLN A 62 22.70 8.69 -0.80
C GLN A 62 22.25 7.88 -2.01
N ASN A 63 21.71 6.69 -1.77
CA ASN A 63 21.33 5.74 -2.82
C ASN A 63 19.85 5.36 -2.82
N PHE A 64 19.06 5.87 -1.88
CA PHE A 64 17.63 5.58 -1.75
C PHE A 64 17.29 4.09 -1.65
N ALA A 65 18.21 3.24 -1.17
CA ALA A 65 17.90 1.87 -0.82
C ALA A 65 16.92 1.84 0.35
N VAL A 66 15.90 0.98 0.25
CA VAL A 66 14.78 0.94 1.18
C VAL A 66 14.90 -0.27 2.10
N PHE A 67 14.82 -0.02 3.40
CA PHE A 67 14.89 -1.03 4.44
C PHE A 67 13.68 -0.93 5.36
N SER A 68 13.27 -2.05 5.94
CA SER A 68 12.28 -2.06 7.02
C SER A 68 12.98 -1.97 8.38
N THR A 69 12.38 -1.25 9.34
CA THR A 69 12.80 -1.32 10.75
C THR A 69 12.34 -2.61 11.45
N ASP A 70 11.33 -3.29 10.90
CA ASP A 70 10.97 -4.65 11.33
C ASP A 70 11.74 -5.68 10.47
N PRO A 71 12.65 -6.48 11.06
CA PRO A 71 13.46 -7.45 10.32
C PRO A 71 12.65 -8.59 9.69
N LYS A 72 11.39 -8.79 10.10
CA LYS A 72 10.49 -9.78 9.51
C LYS A 72 9.85 -9.28 8.21
N LYS A 73 9.92 -7.98 7.93
CA LYS A 73 9.32 -7.35 6.74
C LYS A 73 10.39 -7.14 5.66
N ILE A 74 10.33 -7.97 4.63
CA ILE A 74 11.23 -7.92 3.48
C ILE A 74 10.66 -6.96 2.43
N ILE A 75 11.50 -6.04 1.94
CA ILE A 75 11.16 -5.14 0.84
C ILE A 75 11.52 -5.85 -0.47
N ASP A 76 10.50 -6.29 -1.22
CA ASP A 76 10.71 -6.81 -2.57
C ASP A 76 10.78 -5.67 -3.62
N PRO A 77 11.37 -5.89 -4.81
CA PRO A 77 11.61 -4.80 -5.77
C PRO A 77 10.36 -4.04 -6.19
N ALA A 78 9.21 -4.70 -6.24
CA ALA A 78 7.95 -4.04 -6.61
C ALA A 78 7.46 -3.11 -5.48
N LEU A 79 7.60 -3.53 -4.21
CA LEU A 79 7.36 -2.63 -3.06
C LEU A 79 8.38 -1.49 -3.00
N GLU A 80 9.64 -1.73 -3.34
CA GLU A 80 10.66 -0.66 -3.44
C GLU A 80 10.26 0.41 -4.48
N VAL A 81 9.79 0.01 -5.66
CA VAL A 81 9.25 0.95 -6.67
C VAL A 81 8.12 1.79 -6.09
N LEU A 82 7.14 1.17 -5.45
CA LEU A 82 5.98 1.86 -4.85
C LEU A 82 6.41 2.91 -3.81
N ILE A 83 7.36 2.54 -2.93
CA ILE A 83 7.86 3.43 -1.86
C ILE A 83 8.62 4.62 -2.48
N LEU A 84 9.45 4.37 -3.49
CA LEU A 84 10.20 5.43 -4.17
C LEU A 84 9.29 6.36 -4.98
N HIS A 85 8.26 5.82 -5.63
CA HIS A 85 7.23 6.62 -6.29
C HIS A 85 6.48 7.49 -5.28
N TYR A 86 6.11 6.97 -4.11
CA TYR A 86 5.46 7.78 -3.08
C TYR A 86 6.38 8.91 -2.58
N LEU A 87 7.66 8.64 -2.31
CA LEU A 87 8.62 9.69 -1.93
C LEU A 87 8.78 10.77 -3.01
N ARG A 88 8.70 10.38 -4.29
CA ARG A 88 8.87 11.26 -5.45
C ARG A 88 7.61 12.09 -5.73
N ASP A 89 6.44 11.47 -5.69
CA ASP A 89 5.22 12.01 -6.29
C ASP A 89 4.20 12.53 -5.28
N ALA A 90 4.33 12.16 -4.00
CA ALA A 90 3.43 12.65 -2.97
C ALA A 90 3.34 14.19 -3.01
N ARG A 91 2.16 14.70 -2.66
CA ARG A 91 1.87 16.13 -2.57
C ARG A 91 1.52 16.51 -1.14
N THR A 92 1.50 17.81 -0.87
CA THR A 92 1.13 18.36 0.45
C THR A 92 -0.36 18.28 0.75
N THR A 93 -1.19 17.86 -0.21
CA THR A 93 -2.61 17.61 -0.01
C THR A 93 -2.83 16.63 1.14
N GLU A 94 -3.67 16.99 2.10
CA GLU A 94 -4.05 16.10 3.20
C GLU A 94 -5.18 15.16 2.75
N PRO A 95 -5.32 13.97 3.36
CA PRO A 95 -6.51 13.15 3.20
C PRO A 95 -7.78 13.96 3.45
N THR A 96 -8.77 13.75 2.61
CA THR A 96 -10.05 14.47 2.66
C THR A 96 -11.09 13.79 3.56
N ASP A 97 -10.81 12.56 3.99
CA ASP A 97 -11.72 11.63 4.66
C ASP A 97 -13.01 11.37 3.84
N LYS A 98 -12.98 11.66 2.54
CA LYS A 98 -14.00 11.23 1.57
C LYS A 98 -13.52 9.95 0.91
N TRP A 99 -14.24 8.86 1.14
CA TRP A 99 -13.84 7.53 0.73
C TRP A 99 -14.53 7.12 -0.56
N VAL A 100 -13.75 6.71 -1.55
CA VAL A 100 -14.22 6.31 -2.88
C VAL A 100 -13.69 4.94 -3.23
N SER A 101 -14.42 4.17 -4.02
CA SER A 101 -13.91 2.90 -4.55
C SER A 101 -12.80 3.17 -5.57
N TYR A 102 -11.95 2.16 -5.81
CA TYR A 102 -10.90 2.27 -6.84
C TYR A 102 -11.46 2.67 -8.22
N ARG A 103 -12.68 2.22 -8.57
CA ARG A 103 -13.34 2.54 -9.84
C ARG A 103 -13.61 4.03 -10.03
N GLU A 104 -13.86 4.74 -8.93
CA GLU A 104 -14.24 6.16 -8.91
C GLU A 104 -13.02 7.09 -8.97
N LEU A 105 -11.81 6.57 -8.75
CA LEU A 105 -10.57 7.31 -8.98
C LEU A 105 -10.41 7.62 -10.48
N HIS A 106 -9.72 8.73 -10.78
CA HIS A 106 -9.41 9.09 -12.15
C HIS A 106 -8.68 7.92 -12.86
N SER A 107 -9.19 7.52 -14.02
CA SER A 107 -8.75 6.34 -14.79
C SER A 107 -8.93 4.97 -14.11
N GLY A 108 -9.44 4.92 -12.88
CA GLY A 108 -9.61 3.68 -12.11
C GLY A 108 -10.62 2.71 -12.72
N GLY A 109 -11.64 3.22 -13.40
CA GLY A 109 -12.62 2.41 -14.12
C GLY A 109 -12.01 1.47 -15.16
N PHE A 110 -10.96 1.89 -15.88
CA PHE A 110 -10.28 1.08 -16.89
C PHE A 110 -9.47 -0.08 -16.29
N TYR A 111 -8.97 0.09 -15.06
CA TYR A 111 -8.11 -0.89 -14.39
C TYR A 111 -8.82 -1.69 -13.29
N TYR A 112 -10.08 -1.35 -12.97
CA TYR A 112 -10.83 -1.93 -11.86
C TYR A 112 -10.92 -3.46 -11.92
N ALA A 113 -11.09 -4.06 -13.11
CA ALA A 113 -11.14 -5.52 -13.24
C ALA A 113 -9.84 -6.20 -12.77
N VAL A 114 -8.69 -5.59 -13.10
CA VAL A 114 -7.37 -6.08 -12.68
C VAL A 114 -7.18 -5.86 -11.18
N PHE A 115 -7.53 -4.67 -10.69
CA PHE A 115 -7.49 -4.36 -9.26
C PHE A 115 -8.32 -5.36 -8.44
N ARG A 116 -9.59 -5.57 -8.81
CA ARG A 116 -10.49 -6.52 -8.14
C ARG A 116 -9.92 -7.93 -8.11
N ALA A 117 -9.32 -8.38 -9.21
CA ALA A 117 -8.72 -9.71 -9.31
C ALA A 117 -7.49 -9.90 -8.41
N ARG A 118 -6.74 -8.83 -8.13
CA ARG A 118 -5.50 -8.87 -7.33
C ARG A 118 -5.69 -8.48 -5.87
N THR A 119 -6.75 -7.75 -5.57
CA THR A 119 -6.99 -7.15 -4.24
C THR A 119 -8.24 -7.73 -3.59
N GLU A 120 -9.43 -7.41 -4.11
CA GLU A 120 -10.70 -7.76 -3.45
C GLU A 120 -10.96 -9.28 -3.48
N ILE A 121 -10.73 -9.95 -4.62
CA ILE A 121 -10.99 -11.40 -4.74
C ILE A 121 -10.08 -12.23 -3.82
N PRO A 122 -8.75 -12.02 -3.76
CA PRO A 122 -7.89 -12.74 -2.82
C PRO A 122 -8.26 -12.52 -1.37
N LEU A 123 -8.66 -11.29 -1.01
CA LEU A 123 -9.16 -10.96 0.32
C LEU A 123 -10.40 -11.78 0.68
N ILE A 124 -11.43 -11.76 -0.18
CA ILE A 124 -12.67 -12.53 0.00
C ILE A 124 -12.35 -14.02 0.15
N LYS A 125 -11.53 -14.58 -0.75
CA LYS A 125 -11.20 -16.02 -0.74
C LYS A 125 -10.49 -16.48 0.54
N ARG A 126 -9.71 -15.61 1.18
CA ARG A 126 -8.89 -15.99 2.35
C ARG A 126 -9.51 -15.59 3.68
N LEU A 127 -10.22 -14.47 3.71
CA LEU A 127 -10.72 -13.84 4.94
C LEU A 127 -12.24 -13.62 4.94
N GLY A 128 -12.94 -13.86 3.83
CA GLY A 128 -14.37 -13.54 3.66
C GLY A 128 -15.29 -14.18 4.70
N SER A 129 -15.12 -15.47 4.96
CA SER A 129 -15.85 -16.23 5.99
C SER A 129 -15.14 -16.26 7.34
N ARG A 130 -14.15 -15.39 7.56
CA ARG A 130 -13.28 -15.39 8.74
C ARG A 130 -13.11 -13.98 9.32
N PRO A 131 -14.20 -13.31 9.74
CA PRO A 131 -14.16 -11.93 10.23
C PRO A 131 -13.20 -11.72 11.41
N GLU A 132 -13.09 -12.70 12.32
CA GLU A 132 -12.12 -12.64 13.43
C GLU A 132 -10.65 -12.66 12.96
N LEU A 133 -10.34 -13.44 11.91
CA LEU A 133 -9.00 -13.41 11.31
C LEU A 133 -8.75 -12.10 10.57
N PHE A 134 -9.76 -11.57 9.86
CA PHE A 134 -9.66 -10.26 9.23
C PHE A 134 -9.36 -9.16 10.25
N LYS A 135 -10.09 -9.13 11.37
CA LYS A 135 -9.84 -8.21 12.49
C LYS A 135 -8.44 -8.35 13.05
N LYS A 136 -8.01 -9.58 13.36
CA LYS A 136 -6.65 -9.84 13.88
C LYS A 136 -5.57 -9.36 12.90
N ALA A 137 -5.73 -9.66 11.61
CA ALA A 137 -4.82 -9.23 10.56
C ALA A 137 -4.76 -7.71 10.47
N ALA A 138 -5.91 -7.03 10.38
CA ALA A 138 -5.99 -5.58 10.28
C ALA A 138 -5.32 -4.89 11.47
N CYS A 139 -5.65 -5.30 12.71
CA CYS A 139 -5.01 -4.78 13.91
C CYS A 139 -3.48 -4.99 13.92
N SER A 140 -3.00 -6.15 13.43
CA SER A 140 -1.56 -6.42 13.36
C SER A 140 -0.81 -5.51 12.38
N LEU A 141 -1.51 -4.91 11.40
CA LEU A 141 -0.96 -3.92 10.49
C LEU A 141 -1.17 -2.48 10.97
N GLY A 142 -1.61 -2.29 12.22
CA GLY A 142 -1.91 -0.97 12.78
C GLY A 142 -3.28 -0.42 12.35
N GLY A 143 -4.15 -1.27 11.80
CA GLY A 143 -5.48 -0.89 11.37
C GLY A 143 -6.39 -0.50 12.51
N GLU A 144 -7.21 0.53 12.28
CA GLU A 144 -8.20 1.04 13.22
C GLU A 144 -9.62 0.74 12.71
N LEU A 145 -10.57 0.48 13.61
CA LEU A 145 -11.94 0.16 13.23
C LEU A 145 -12.58 1.34 12.47
N ALA A 146 -13.27 1.03 11.37
CA ALA A 146 -14.04 1.98 10.58
C ALA A 146 -15.52 1.55 10.50
N GLN A 147 -16.42 2.52 10.35
CA GLN A 147 -17.87 2.28 10.34
C GLN A 147 -18.40 2.06 8.92
N TYR A 148 -18.05 0.92 8.32
CA TYR A 148 -18.51 0.49 6.99
C TYR A 148 -18.81 -1.01 6.97
N GLY A 149 -19.83 -1.40 6.20
CA GLY A 149 -20.23 -2.81 6.07
C GLY A 149 -20.47 -3.48 7.42
N ASP A 150 -20.21 -4.78 7.50
CA ASP A 150 -20.30 -5.53 8.76
C ASP A 150 -19.04 -5.35 9.61
N LEU A 151 -17.87 -5.29 8.94
CA LEU A 151 -16.58 -5.09 9.57
C LEU A 151 -15.63 -4.36 8.63
N ALA A 152 -15.08 -3.23 9.08
CA ALA A 152 -14.12 -2.47 8.30
C ALA A 152 -12.96 -1.92 9.12
N PHE A 153 -11.81 -1.75 8.48
CA PHE A 153 -10.62 -1.17 9.09
C PHE A 153 -9.95 -0.14 8.17
N LYS A 154 -9.58 1.01 8.73
CA LYS A 154 -8.68 1.99 8.13
C LYS A 154 -7.24 1.53 8.38
N ILE A 155 -6.56 1.10 7.33
CA ILE A 155 -5.19 0.61 7.36
C ILE A 155 -4.23 1.79 7.07
N PRO A 156 -3.30 2.12 7.98
CA PRO A 156 -2.37 3.24 7.80
C PRO A 156 -1.23 2.82 6.86
N THR A 157 -1.41 2.94 5.54
CA THR A 157 -0.35 2.59 4.58
C THR A 157 0.74 3.68 4.57
N PHE A 158 0.81 4.56 3.58
CA PHE A 158 1.60 5.79 3.67
C PHE A 158 0.81 6.88 4.40
N PRO A 159 1.47 7.88 5.02
CA PRO A 159 0.81 8.89 5.84
C PRO A 159 -0.33 9.65 5.15
N ARG A 160 -0.27 9.82 3.82
CA ARG A 160 -1.30 10.51 3.03
C ARG A 160 -2.22 9.56 2.25
N LEU A 161 -2.04 8.25 2.39
CA LEU A 161 -2.76 7.22 1.64
C LEU A 161 -3.31 6.11 2.55
N PRO A 162 -4.12 6.42 3.58
CA PRO A 162 -4.84 5.36 4.27
C PRO A 162 -5.80 4.64 3.32
N LEU A 163 -6.03 3.35 3.54
CA LEU A 163 -7.03 2.56 2.82
C LEU A 163 -8.09 2.06 3.79
N ILE A 164 -9.35 2.00 3.39
CA ILE A 164 -10.38 1.30 4.16
C ILE A 164 -10.68 -0.04 3.50
N TYR A 165 -10.48 -1.11 4.26
CA TYR A 165 -10.89 -2.45 3.88
C TYR A 165 -12.22 -2.76 4.52
N ILE A 166 -13.22 -3.12 3.71
CA ILE A 166 -14.57 -3.45 4.16
C ILE A 166 -14.83 -4.92 3.86
N LEU A 167 -15.37 -5.63 4.84
CA LEU A 167 -15.86 -6.99 4.73
C LEU A 167 -17.36 -7.02 5.04
N TRP A 168 -18.12 -7.61 4.12
CA TRP A 168 -19.48 -8.09 4.37
C TRP A 168 -19.40 -9.60 4.51
N THR A 169 -19.85 -10.10 5.66
CA THR A 169 -19.80 -11.54 5.96
C THR A 169 -20.77 -12.31 5.08
N GLU A 170 -20.48 -13.59 4.85
CA GLU A 170 -21.46 -14.47 4.22
C GLU A 170 -22.67 -14.67 5.14
N ASP A 171 -23.85 -14.74 4.55
CA ASP A 171 -25.08 -15.17 5.19
C ASP A 171 -25.76 -16.29 4.37
N GLU A 172 -26.96 -16.70 4.76
CA GLU A 172 -27.68 -17.79 4.07
C GLU A 172 -28.06 -17.44 2.62
N GLU A 173 -28.16 -16.15 2.28
CA GLU A 173 -28.66 -15.67 1.00
C GLU A 173 -27.54 -15.13 0.09
N PHE A 174 -26.43 -14.65 0.66
CA PHE A 174 -25.37 -13.95 -0.06
C PHE A 174 -23.96 -14.42 0.33
N PRO A 175 -23.07 -14.65 -0.66
CA PRO A 175 -21.67 -14.93 -0.38
C PRO A 175 -20.95 -13.69 0.16
N ALA A 176 -19.88 -13.92 0.95
CA ALA A 176 -19.04 -12.86 1.47
C ALA A 176 -18.54 -11.92 0.36
N LYS A 177 -18.50 -10.61 0.67
CA LYS A 177 -18.01 -9.57 -0.23
C LYS A 177 -16.97 -8.74 0.50
N ALA A 178 -16.05 -8.18 -0.25
CA ALA A 178 -15.12 -7.20 0.28
C ALA A 178 -14.88 -6.09 -0.73
N SER A 179 -14.57 -4.90 -0.21
CA SER A 179 -14.16 -3.77 -1.03
C SER A 179 -13.04 -3.00 -0.35
N VAL A 180 -12.25 -2.30 -1.16
CA VAL A 180 -11.18 -1.41 -0.69
C VAL A 180 -11.48 -0.01 -1.17
N LEU A 181 -11.60 0.91 -0.22
CA LEU A 181 -11.79 2.33 -0.46
C LEU A 181 -10.48 3.08 -0.31
N PHE A 182 -10.34 4.12 -1.11
CA PHE A 182 -9.25 5.08 -1.12
C PHE A 182 -9.79 6.43 -0.68
N ASP A 183 -8.94 7.27 -0.08
CA ASP A 183 -9.27 8.68 0.05
C ASP A 183 -9.40 9.32 -1.34
N SER A 184 -10.34 10.23 -1.51
CA SER A 184 -10.56 10.93 -2.78
C SER A 184 -9.33 11.71 -3.27
N SER A 185 -8.39 12.04 -2.36
CA SER A 185 -7.10 12.66 -2.69
C SER A 185 -6.04 11.69 -3.20
N ALA A 186 -6.28 10.37 -3.20
CA ALA A 186 -5.24 9.36 -3.45
C ALA A 186 -4.49 9.54 -4.78
N GLY A 187 -5.21 9.93 -5.83
CA GLY A 187 -4.64 10.20 -7.15
C GLY A 187 -3.69 11.40 -7.21
N ASN A 188 -3.65 12.24 -6.16
CA ASN A 188 -2.66 13.30 -6.03
C ASN A 188 -1.29 12.77 -5.63
N HIS A 189 -1.23 11.61 -4.98
CA HIS A 189 0.00 11.09 -4.37
C HIS A 189 0.66 9.97 -5.17
N LEU A 190 -0.14 9.16 -5.88
CA LEU A 190 0.33 8.04 -6.68
C LEU A 190 -0.54 7.86 -7.93
N HIS A 191 0.09 7.33 -8.97
CA HIS A 191 -0.62 6.93 -10.19
C HIS A 191 -1.54 5.73 -9.94
N ILE A 192 -2.52 5.56 -10.82
CA ILE A 192 -3.59 4.58 -10.64
C ILE A 192 -3.07 3.13 -10.59
N GLU A 193 -1.99 2.83 -11.32
CA GLU A 193 -1.31 1.53 -11.30
C GLU A 193 -0.62 1.28 -9.94
N ASP A 194 0.04 2.29 -9.37
CA ASP A 194 0.68 2.21 -8.07
C ASP A 194 -0.36 2.06 -6.94
N LEU A 195 -1.50 2.75 -7.05
CA LEU A 195 -2.63 2.59 -6.13
C LEU A 195 -3.23 1.18 -6.19
N ALA A 196 -3.29 0.57 -7.39
CA ALA A 196 -3.71 -0.82 -7.50
C ALA A 196 -2.72 -1.77 -6.83
N TYR A 197 -1.42 -1.55 -7.05
CA TYR A 197 -0.37 -2.36 -6.43
C TYR A 197 -0.30 -2.17 -4.91
N LEU A 198 -0.59 -0.96 -4.40
CA LEU A 198 -0.72 -0.69 -2.97
C LEU A 198 -1.83 -1.56 -2.35
N GLY A 199 -3.02 -1.57 -2.94
CA GLY A 199 -4.12 -2.44 -2.48
C GLY A 199 -3.77 -3.93 -2.55
N GLU A 200 -3.11 -4.39 -3.61
CA GLU A 200 -2.63 -5.77 -3.75
C GLU A 200 -1.64 -6.13 -2.62
N THR A 201 -0.68 -5.24 -2.37
CA THR A 201 0.37 -5.46 -1.36
C THR A 201 -0.20 -5.50 0.05
N VAL A 202 -1.10 -4.58 0.40
CA VAL A 202 -1.75 -4.57 1.71
C VAL A 202 -2.63 -5.80 1.89
N THR A 203 -3.35 -6.23 0.84
CA THR A 203 -4.12 -7.48 0.87
C THR A 203 -3.22 -8.69 1.15
N ARG A 204 -2.07 -8.78 0.49
CA ARG A 204 -1.09 -9.84 0.76
C ARG A 204 -0.61 -9.81 2.21
N GLU A 205 -0.35 -8.63 2.77
CA GLU A 205 0.09 -8.50 4.16
C GLU A 205 -1.01 -8.89 5.15
N LEU A 206 -2.28 -8.55 4.88
CA LEU A 206 -3.42 -9.03 5.68
C LEU A 206 -3.49 -10.55 5.68
N ILE A 207 -3.37 -11.18 4.51
CA ILE A 207 -3.45 -12.64 4.36
C ILE A 207 -2.29 -13.36 5.08
N LYS A 208 -1.08 -12.80 5.04
CA LYS A 208 0.11 -13.39 5.70
C LYS A 208 0.11 -13.25 7.23
N SER A 209 -0.70 -12.34 7.77
CA SER A 209 -0.67 -12.00 9.20
C SER A 209 -1.52 -12.96 10.05
N VAL A 210 -2.10 -14.00 9.45
CA VAL A 210 -2.97 -14.99 10.09
C VAL A 210 -2.57 -16.41 9.78
#